data_AF-A0A0S8EN26-F1
#
_entry.id   AF-A0A0S8EN26-F1
#
_cell.length_a   1.000
_cell.length_b   1.000
_cell.length_c   1.000
_cell.angle_alpha   90.00
_cell.angle_beta   90.00
_cell.angle_gamma   90.00
#
_symmetry.space_group_name_H-M   'P 1'
#
loop_
_entity.id
_entity.type
_entity.pdbx_description
1 polymer ?
#
loop_
_entity_poly.entity_id
_entity_poly.type
_entity_poly.pdbx_seq_one_letter_code
_entity_poly.pdbx_strand_id
1 'polypeptide(L)'
;MKSSSFQTYLEQLHERFGSLSEGAIADYIPELAKADPAWFGIAIVTVDGHVYQAGDTRQAFSIQSISKAFTYGIALEDKGAAMVGAKVDVEPSGEAFNSISLEPDTGRPLNPMINAGAIVCTSLVNGSDGSAKLSRILEKFELYAGRALDVDEAIYLSEKTTGHRNRAIAHMLRNYDILHDDPEDALDAYFQQCSILVTARDLASMGAALANDGVNPITGVRALESDKVSSVLSVMATCGMYDYSGNWVHKVGMPAKSGVGGGVLAVLPGQLGLAVFSPNLDAKGNSVRGIAVCEAMSKDFGLHMLRVTRTTTASVVRTSYTGATVRSKLNRDVQSNAYLNEAGDRIQVFELTGELMFVSAEIVATRAIDCMTTRSFLLLDLSRVTSIDQPASTLLAELIEAMIQAGKSVMFAGAAQHYRFGKFVRHYLDRHGHAVIMEHDDIDRALEYAEDQLLEELGTAMPNTGMVSLENQPLCKDFEPAELALLRSLLEEESYAAGERICEEGQTADKMYFLAKGRVSASVELDHHRRHRLSASAAGWTFGESALFEGHTRTADIIADTPVEVYTLDPRRIRELEDALAVGVRTKLFRNLSELSLARLADVNQEIRVLTS
;
A
#
# COMPACT_ATOMS: atom_id res chain seq x y z
N MET A 1 12.67 20.33 19.51
CA MET A 1 12.24 19.09 18.84
C MET A 1 13.44 18.16 18.78
N LYS A 2 13.31 16.91 19.23
CA LYS A 2 14.42 15.94 19.17
C LYS A 2 14.69 15.62 17.69
N SER A 3 15.88 15.93 17.21
CA SER A 3 16.36 15.50 15.89
C SER A 3 16.20 13.97 15.81
N SER A 4 15.76 13.44 14.66
CA SER A 4 15.70 12.00 14.44
C SER A 4 17.07 11.38 14.70
N SER A 5 17.14 10.20 15.32
CA SER A 5 18.40 9.49 15.52
C SER A 5 19.12 9.23 14.19
N PHE A 6 18.34 9.03 13.11
CA PHE A 6 18.88 8.88 11.76
C PHE A 6 19.47 10.18 11.20
N GLN A 7 18.82 11.32 11.44
CA GLN A 7 19.35 12.63 11.07
C GLN A 7 20.69 12.93 11.79
N THR A 8 20.76 12.60 13.10
CA THR A 8 22.00 12.73 13.88
C THR A 8 23.11 11.82 13.33
N TYR A 9 22.78 10.61 12.87
CA TYR A 9 23.75 9.73 12.23
C TYR A 9 24.29 10.31 10.91
N LEU A 10 23.45 10.94 10.08
CA LEU A 10 23.92 11.60 8.85
C LEU A 10 24.90 12.73 9.14
N GLU A 11 24.62 13.54 10.18
CA GLU A 11 25.50 14.60 10.65
C GLU A 11 26.85 14.02 11.11
N GLN A 12 26.85 12.90 11.84
CA GLN A 12 28.07 12.20 12.25
C GLN A 12 28.85 11.61 11.07
N LEU A 13 28.17 11.09 10.05
CA LEU A 13 28.84 10.63 8.81
C LEU A 13 29.50 11.80 8.07
N HIS A 14 28.80 12.93 7.98
CA HIS A 14 29.33 14.15 7.36
C HIS A 14 30.58 14.64 8.10
N GLU A 15 30.56 14.69 9.43
CA GLU A 15 31.73 15.05 10.23
C GLU A 15 32.88 14.04 10.05
N ARG A 16 32.57 12.74 10.15
CA ARG A 16 33.56 11.65 10.05
C ARG A 16 34.31 11.66 8.72
N PHE A 17 33.63 11.93 7.61
CA PHE A 17 34.25 11.92 6.28
C PHE A 17 34.62 13.31 5.76
N GLY A 18 34.26 14.39 6.47
CA GLY A 18 34.57 15.77 6.09
C GLY A 18 36.08 16.07 6.06
N SER A 19 36.90 15.33 6.80
CA SER A 19 38.36 15.45 6.77
C SER A 19 39.04 14.62 5.66
N LEU A 20 38.29 13.79 4.93
CA LEU A 20 38.87 12.95 3.88
C LEU A 20 39.17 13.81 2.64
N SER A 21 40.44 14.11 2.39
CA SER A 21 40.87 15.04 1.32
C SER A 21 41.60 14.36 0.16
N GLU A 22 41.49 13.03 0.06
CA GLU A 22 42.06 12.25 -1.04
C GLU A 22 41.37 12.56 -2.38
N GLY A 23 41.99 12.16 -3.49
CA GLY A 23 41.48 12.38 -4.84
C GLY A 23 41.79 13.75 -5.42
N ALA A 24 41.21 14.05 -6.59
CA ALA A 24 41.38 15.32 -7.28
C ALA A 24 40.08 15.74 -7.99
N ILE A 25 39.90 17.04 -8.18
CA ILE A 25 38.79 17.59 -8.98
C ILE A 25 39.02 17.24 -10.46
N ALA A 26 37.95 16.99 -11.20
CA ALA A 26 38.02 16.83 -12.64
C ALA A 26 38.51 18.13 -13.32
N ASP A 27 39.63 18.04 -14.06
CA ASP A 27 40.30 19.18 -14.66
C ASP A 27 40.23 19.21 -16.21
N TYR A 28 39.81 18.11 -16.83
CA TYR A 28 39.67 18.01 -18.29
C TYR A 28 38.51 18.84 -18.86
N ILE A 29 37.58 19.28 -18.01
CA ILE A 29 36.57 20.32 -18.31
C ILE A 29 36.92 21.54 -17.45
N PRO A 30 37.46 22.62 -18.05
CA PRO A 30 37.92 23.80 -17.32
C PRO A 30 36.91 24.39 -16.31
N GLU A 31 35.61 24.33 -16.62
CA GLU A 31 34.58 24.83 -15.71
C GLU A 31 34.41 23.97 -14.45
N LEU A 32 34.61 22.64 -14.53
CA LEU A 32 34.55 21.77 -13.34
C LEU A 32 35.71 21.99 -12.37
N ALA A 33 36.88 22.40 -12.89
CA ALA A 33 38.05 22.70 -12.08
C ALA A 33 37.87 23.88 -11.12
N LYS A 34 36.79 24.67 -11.28
CA LYS A 34 36.44 25.80 -10.41
C LYS A 34 35.68 25.39 -9.14
N ALA A 35 35.28 24.12 -9.02
CA ALA A 35 34.58 23.63 -7.83
C ALA A 35 35.44 23.75 -6.57
N ASP A 36 34.80 24.00 -5.42
CA ASP A 36 35.51 23.98 -4.13
C ASP A 36 35.70 22.52 -3.67
N PRO A 37 36.94 22.02 -3.50
CA PRO A 37 37.18 20.64 -3.04
C PRO A 37 36.61 20.36 -1.64
N ALA A 38 36.31 21.39 -0.85
CA ALA A 38 35.75 21.25 0.49
C ALA A 38 34.26 20.92 0.50
N TRP A 39 33.52 21.20 -0.58
CA TRP A 39 32.07 20.97 -0.64
C TRP A 39 31.72 19.52 -0.35
N PHE A 40 30.79 19.32 0.59
CA PHE A 40 30.35 17.99 0.98
C PHE A 40 28.91 18.00 1.47
N GLY A 41 28.02 17.36 0.73
CA GLY A 41 26.61 17.20 1.07
C GLY A 41 26.13 15.76 0.97
N ILE A 42 25.34 15.32 1.95
CA ILE A 42 24.68 14.00 1.99
C ILE A 42 23.18 14.23 2.09
N ALA A 43 22.40 13.65 1.19
CA ALA A 43 20.94 13.74 1.20
C ALA A 43 20.30 12.36 1.01
N ILE A 44 19.21 12.12 1.72
CA ILE A 44 18.39 10.92 1.61
C ILE A 44 16.93 11.31 1.50
N VAL A 45 16.21 10.65 0.59
CA VAL A 45 14.75 10.74 0.49
C VAL A 45 14.18 9.33 0.58
N THR A 46 13.26 9.09 1.52
CA THR A 46 12.57 7.79 1.65
C THR A 46 11.38 7.70 0.70
N VAL A 47 10.89 6.48 0.44
CA VAL A 47 9.68 6.27 -0.38
C VAL A 47 8.41 6.87 0.24
N ASP A 48 8.41 7.14 1.55
CA ASP A 48 7.35 7.87 2.25
C ASP A 48 7.49 9.39 2.18
N GLY A 49 8.49 9.91 1.45
CA GLY A 49 8.71 11.34 1.24
C GLY A 49 9.48 12.06 2.35
N HIS A 50 10.05 11.33 3.33
CA HIS A 50 10.90 11.95 4.35
C HIS A 50 12.26 12.34 3.79
N VAL A 51 12.76 13.53 4.14
CA VAL A 51 14.02 14.09 3.64
C VAL A 51 15.01 14.28 4.79
N TYR A 52 16.19 13.67 4.70
CA TYR A 52 17.30 13.80 5.64
C TYR A 52 18.53 14.40 4.94
N GLN A 53 19.24 15.32 5.59
CA GLN A 53 20.29 16.13 4.94
C GLN A 53 21.42 16.49 5.91
N ALA A 54 22.66 16.41 5.46
CA ALA A 54 23.82 16.92 6.20
C ALA A 54 24.82 17.61 5.24
N GLY A 55 25.35 18.76 5.65
CA GLY A 55 26.33 19.52 4.85
C GLY A 55 25.73 20.33 3.69
N ASP A 56 26.51 20.47 2.61
CA ASP A 56 26.25 21.33 1.45
C ASP A 56 25.23 20.72 0.48
N THR A 57 24.10 20.22 0.97
CA THR A 57 23.13 19.44 0.18
C THR A 57 22.40 20.23 -0.90
N ARG A 58 22.45 21.57 -0.82
CA ARG A 58 21.83 22.52 -1.75
C ARG A 58 22.82 23.20 -2.68
N GLN A 59 24.11 22.85 -2.59
CA GLN A 59 25.10 23.32 -3.56
C GLN A 59 24.76 22.73 -4.94
N ALA A 60 24.62 23.60 -5.93
CA ALA A 60 24.35 23.19 -7.30
C ALA A 60 25.64 22.71 -7.98
N PHE A 61 25.52 21.65 -8.78
CA PHE A 61 26.58 21.10 -9.61
C PHE A 61 25.98 20.42 -10.85
N SER A 62 26.76 20.28 -11.92
CA SER A 62 26.31 19.57 -13.12
C SER A 62 26.11 18.07 -12.85
N ILE A 63 24.98 17.51 -13.26
CA ILE A 63 24.59 16.11 -13.05
C ILE A 63 25.54 15.12 -13.75
N GLN A 64 26.16 15.51 -14.86
CA GLN A 64 27.15 14.71 -15.58
C GLN A 64 26.60 13.32 -15.94
N SER A 65 27.45 12.29 -15.88
CA SER A 65 27.10 10.91 -16.21
C SER A 65 25.94 10.31 -15.38
N ILE A 66 25.49 10.95 -14.30
CA ILE A 66 24.29 10.52 -13.56
C ILE A 66 23.04 10.61 -14.43
N SER A 67 22.97 11.61 -15.32
CA SER A 67 21.86 11.82 -16.27
C SER A 67 21.59 10.63 -17.19
N LYS A 68 22.59 9.78 -17.44
CA LYS A 68 22.49 8.64 -18.36
C LYS A 68 21.43 7.64 -17.90
N ALA A 69 21.35 7.39 -16.60
CA ALA A 69 20.39 6.44 -16.05
C ALA A 69 18.94 6.87 -16.31
N PHE A 70 18.66 8.15 -16.09
CA PHE A 70 17.33 8.72 -16.32
C PHE A 70 17.01 8.79 -17.81
N THR A 71 17.96 9.20 -18.65
CA THR A 71 17.78 9.28 -20.11
C THR A 71 17.56 7.91 -20.74
N TYR A 72 18.20 6.87 -20.23
CA TYR A 72 17.91 5.49 -20.61
C TYR A 72 16.45 5.11 -20.30
N GLY A 73 15.95 5.45 -19.11
CA GLY A 73 14.53 5.27 -18.76
C GLY A 73 13.58 5.99 -19.73
N ILE A 74 13.90 7.24 -20.11
CA ILE A 74 13.11 8.01 -21.08
C ILE A 74 13.12 7.35 -22.46
N ALA A 75 14.29 6.88 -22.93
CA ALA A 75 14.38 6.17 -24.21
C ALA A 75 13.56 4.88 -24.23
N LEU A 76 13.51 4.14 -23.11
CA LEU A 76 12.69 2.95 -22.95
C LEU A 76 11.19 3.25 -23.01
N GLU A 77 10.72 4.34 -22.40
CA GLU A 77 9.32 4.79 -22.52
C GLU A 77 9.00 5.24 -23.94
N ASP A 78 9.90 6.00 -24.57
CA ASP A 78 9.66 6.62 -25.88
C ASP A 78 9.61 5.63 -27.03
N LYS A 79 10.44 4.59 -26.97
CA LYS A 79 10.67 3.69 -28.10
C LYS A 79 10.45 2.22 -27.78
N GLY A 80 10.27 1.88 -26.51
CA GLY A 80 10.14 0.50 -26.05
C GLY A 80 11.47 -0.25 -25.96
N ALA A 81 11.51 -1.26 -25.08
CA ALA A 81 12.72 -2.03 -24.78
C ALA A 81 13.31 -2.75 -26.01
N ALA A 82 12.47 -3.26 -26.91
CA ALA A 82 12.94 -3.97 -28.11
C ALA A 82 13.76 -3.07 -29.05
N MET A 83 13.30 -1.84 -29.28
CA MET A 83 14.02 -0.90 -30.15
C MET A 83 15.30 -0.41 -29.48
N VAL A 84 15.22 -0.02 -28.20
CA VAL A 84 16.41 0.41 -27.45
C VAL A 84 17.46 -0.70 -27.40
N GLY A 85 17.06 -1.95 -27.11
CA GLY A 85 17.94 -3.12 -27.05
C GLY A 85 18.60 -3.49 -28.39
N ALA A 86 17.96 -3.15 -29.51
CA ALA A 86 18.56 -3.30 -30.83
C ALA A 86 19.71 -2.32 -31.08
N LYS A 87 19.75 -1.19 -30.35
CA LYS A 87 20.75 -0.12 -30.54
C LYS A 87 21.74 0.04 -29.40
N VAL A 88 21.42 -0.44 -28.19
CA VAL A 88 22.27 -0.39 -27.00
C VAL A 88 22.03 -1.67 -26.20
N ASP A 89 23.10 -2.37 -25.83
CA ASP A 89 23.01 -3.56 -24.99
C ASP A 89 22.91 -3.18 -23.49
N VAL A 90 23.00 -4.17 -22.58
CA VAL A 90 22.94 -3.98 -21.12
C VAL A 90 24.13 -4.61 -20.38
N GLU A 91 25.10 -5.14 -21.11
CA GLU A 91 26.26 -5.86 -20.57
C GLU A 91 27.36 -4.90 -20.07
N PRO A 92 28.06 -5.25 -18.99
CA PRO A 92 29.20 -4.46 -18.52
C PRO A 92 30.33 -4.50 -19.54
N SER A 93 31.00 -3.36 -19.74
CA SER A 93 32.04 -3.25 -20.78
C SER A 93 33.39 -3.83 -20.40
N GLY A 94 33.69 -4.01 -19.11
CA GLY A 94 35.00 -4.47 -18.58
C GLY A 94 36.18 -3.53 -18.84
N GLU A 95 36.07 -2.68 -19.85
CA GLU A 95 37.00 -1.64 -20.27
C GLU A 95 36.81 -0.34 -19.48
N ALA A 96 37.91 0.40 -19.32
CA ALA A 96 37.92 1.70 -18.65
C ALA A 96 36.88 2.66 -19.24
N PHE A 97 36.28 3.51 -18.41
CA PHE A 97 35.19 4.42 -18.84
C PHE A 97 35.57 5.36 -20.00
N ASN A 98 36.87 5.59 -20.20
CA ASN A 98 37.44 6.41 -21.26
C ASN A 98 37.77 5.62 -22.55
N SER A 99 37.54 4.30 -22.59
CA SER A 99 37.64 3.49 -23.81
C SER A 99 36.43 3.70 -24.74
N ILE A 100 36.59 3.43 -26.04
CA ILE A 100 35.45 3.40 -26.96
C ILE A 100 34.95 1.95 -27.00
N SER A 101 33.98 1.63 -26.15
CA SER A 101 33.39 0.28 -26.06
C SER A 101 32.20 0.12 -26.99
N LEU A 102 32.41 -0.55 -28.12
CA LEU A 102 31.37 -0.97 -29.06
C LEU A 102 31.54 -2.47 -29.36
N GLU A 103 30.45 -3.16 -29.65
CA GLU A 103 30.49 -4.52 -30.20
C GLU A 103 31.25 -4.52 -31.55
N PRO A 104 32.23 -5.42 -31.76
CA PRO A 104 33.08 -5.40 -32.95
C PRO A 104 32.32 -5.44 -34.29
N ASP A 105 31.24 -6.21 -34.36
CA ASP A 105 30.52 -6.47 -35.61
C ASP A 105 29.33 -5.53 -35.83
N THR A 106 28.57 -5.23 -34.77
CA THR A 106 27.31 -4.47 -34.85
C THR A 106 27.52 -2.97 -34.59
N GLY A 107 28.63 -2.60 -33.95
CA GLY A 107 28.84 -1.25 -33.42
C GLY A 107 27.89 -0.86 -32.28
N ARG A 108 27.10 -1.80 -31.77
CA ARG A 108 26.17 -1.59 -30.66
C ARG A 108 26.97 -1.30 -29.38
N PRO A 109 26.71 -0.19 -28.66
CA PRO A 109 27.32 0.05 -27.36
C PRO A 109 26.91 -1.00 -26.34
N LEU A 110 27.83 -1.38 -25.46
CA LEU A 110 27.62 -2.47 -24.50
C LEU A 110 26.59 -2.14 -23.40
N ASN A 111 26.44 -0.87 -23.01
CA ASN A 111 25.42 -0.46 -22.05
C ASN A 111 25.12 1.05 -22.14
N PRO A 112 23.98 1.52 -21.63
CA PRO A 112 23.63 2.95 -21.58
C PRO A 112 24.46 3.78 -20.59
N MET A 113 25.25 3.17 -19.69
CA MET A 113 26.01 3.90 -18.65
C MET A 113 27.37 4.41 -19.15
N ILE A 114 27.88 3.85 -20.24
CA ILE A 114 29.03 4.38 -21.00
C ILE A 114 28.61 5.50 -21.95
N ASN A 115 29.57 6.32 -22.39
CA ASN A 115 29.28 7.49 -23.24
C ASN A 115 28.62 7.10 -24.57
N ALA A 116 29.08 6.02 -25.21
CA ALA A 116 28.52 5.56 -26.48
C ALA A 116 27.04 5.21 -26.36
N GLY A 117 26.67 4.39 -25.36
CA GLY A 117 25.27 4.03 -25.13
C GLY A 117 24.43 5.23 -24.73
N ALA A 118 24.97 6.14 -23.91
CA ALA A 118 24.27 7.35 -23.53
C ALA A 118 23.94 8.26 -24.72
N ILE A 119 24.88 8.49 -25.65
CA ILE A 119 24.65 9.27 -26.87
C ILE A 119 23.53 8.64 -27.72
N VAL A 120 23.51 7.31 -27.81
CA VAL A 120 22.43 6.59 -28.49
C VAL A 120 21.11 6.75 -27.73
N CYS A 121 21.08 6.62 -26.40
CA CYS A 121 19.85 6.85 -25.63
C CYS A 121 19.32 8.28 -25.82
N THR A 122 20.18 9.29 -25.81
CA THR A 122 19.80 10.68 -26.09
C THR A 122 19.21 10.84 -27.49
N SER A 123 19.80 10.19 -28.51
CA SER A 123 19.26 10.23 -29.88
C SER A 123 17.90 9.53 -30.02
N LEU A 124 17.59 8.60 -29.12
CA LEU A 124 16.33 7.86 -29.08
C LEU A 124 15.20 8.57 -28.34
N VAL A 125 15.49 9.63 -27.57
CA VAL A 125 14.46 10.48 -26.96
C VAL A 125 13.57 11.10 -28.05
N ASN A 126 12.26 11.16 -27.81
CA ASN A 126 11.30 11.78 -28.72
C ASN A 126 11.57 13.30 -28.85
N GLY A 127 11.68 13.77 -30.09
CA GLY A 127 11.96 15.17 -30.44
C GLY A 127 12.46 15.28 -31.87
N SER A 128 12.10 16.37 -32.57
CA SER A 128 12.48 16.61 -33.97
C SER A 128 13.96 16.94 -34.15
N ASP A 129 14.59 17.51 -33.13
CA ASP A 129 15.97 18.00 -33.13
C ASP A 129 16.53 17.94 -31.69
N GLY A 130 17.80 18.34 -31.52
CA GLY A 130 18.48 18.35 -30.22
C GLY A 130 17.76 19.18 -29.15
N SER A 131 17.18 20.32 -29.53
CA SER A 131 16.48 21.20 -28.59
C SER A 131 15.17 20.56 -28.10
N ALA A 132 14.39 19.96 -28.99
CA ALA A 132 13.15 19.27 -28.63
C ALA A 132 13.42 18.07 -27.72
N LYS A 133 14.51 17.32 -28.00
CA LYS A 133 14.97 16.22 -27.14
C LYS A 133 15.39 16.71 -25.76
N LEU A 134 16.13 17.82 -25.67
CA LEU A 134 16.51 18.42 -24.39
C LEU A 134 15.28 18.86 -23.59
N SER A 135 14.30 19.53 -24.22
CA SER A 135 13.06 19.93 -23.54
C SER A 135 12.35 18.74 -22.92
N ARG A 136 12.26 17.62 -23.65
CA ARG A 136 11.70 16.37 -23.12
C ARG A 136 12.50 15.80 -21.95
N ILE A 137 13.83 15.86 -22.02
CA ILE A 137 14.71 15.42 -20.91
C ILE A 137 14.46 16.28 -19.68
N LEU A 138 14.41 17.61 -19.82
CA LEU A 138 14.17 18.54 -18.72
C LEU A 138 12.78 18.33 -18.09
N GLU A 139 11.73 18.19 -18.90
CA GLU A 139 10.38 17.88 -18.42
C GLU A 139 10.38 16.60 -17.58
N LYS A 140 11.01 15.53 -18.06
CA LYS A 140 11.07 14.26 -17.32
C LYS A 140 11.90 14.40 -16.05
N PHE A 141 13.04 15.08 -16.10
CA PHE A 141 13.90 15.28 -14.92
C PHE A 141 13.21 16.13 -13.85
N GLU A 142 12.38 17.11 -14.25
CA GLU A 142 11.54 17.87 -13.34
C GLU A 142 10.56 16.98 -12.56
N LEU A 143 9.96 15.97 -13.20
CA LEU A 143 9.09 15.00 -12.51
C LEU A 143 9.86 14.20 -11.45
N TYR A 144 11.09 13.78 -11.76
CA TYR A 144 11.95 13.07 -10.81
C TYR A 144 12.39 13.96 -9.64
N ALA A 145 12.79 15.20 -9.92
CA ALA A 145 13.31 16.14 -8.91
C ALA A 145 12.20 16.85 -8.11
N GLY A 146 10.99 16.95 -8.67
CA GLY A 146 9.89 17.73 -8.10
C GLY A 146 10.04 19.25 -8.27
N ARG A 147 10.92 19.69 -9.18
CA ARG A 147 11.14 21.10 -9.55
C ARG A 147 11.80 21.22 -10.92
N ALA A 148 11.62 22.34 -11.60
CA ALA A 148 12.37 22.68 -12.79
C ALA A 148 13.89 22.72 -12.53
N LEU A 149 14.68 22.27 -13.52
CA LEU A 149 16.13 22.23 -13.50
C LEU A 149 16.69 23.07 -14.67
N ASP A 150 17.79 23.76 -14.44
CA ASP A 150 18.45 24.60 -15.43
C ASP A 150 19.69 23.92 -16.03
N VAL A 151 20.08 24.33 -17.23
CA VAL A 151 21.34 23.90 -17.86
C VAL A 151 22.42 24.95 -17.59
N ASP A 152 23.59 24.52 -17.14
CA ASP A 152 24.76 25.40 -17.03
C ASP A 152 25.39 25.61 -18.41
N GLU A 153 25.17 26.79 -18.98
CA GLU A 153 25.67 27.15 -20.31
C GLU A 153 27.20 27.18 -20.38
N ALA A 154 27.89 27.55 -19.29
CA ALA A 154 29.35 27.61 -19.27
C ALA A 154 29.94 26.18 -19.32
N ILE A 155 29.41 25.26 -18.52
CA ILE A 155 29.82 23.85 -18.55
C ILE A 155 29.49 23.23 -19.91
N TYR A 156 28.30 23.49 -20.44
CA TYR A 156 27.89 22.99 -21.76
C TYR A 156 28.86 23.44 -22.87
N LEU A 157 29.16 24.73 -22.96
CA LEU A 157 30.10 25.25 -23.97
C LEU A 157 31.52 24.71 -23.74
N SER A 158 31.95 24.58 -22.49
CA SER A 158 33.25 24.00 -22.14
C SER A 158 33.35 22.53 -22.54
N GLU A 159 32.30 21.73 -22.34
CA GLU A 159 32.27 20.33 -22.77
C GLU A 159 32.16 20.19 -24.28
N LYS A 160 31.32 21.00 -24.92
CA LYS A 160 31.15 20.98 -26.37
C LYS A 160 32.44 21.30 -27.10
N THR A 161 33.24 22.24 -26.60
CA THR A 161 34.52 22.62 -27.22
C THR A 161 35.60 21.55 -27.05
N THR A 162 35.66 20.85 -25.92
CA THR A 162 36.68 19.82 -25.64
C THR A 162 36.23 18.38 -25.92
N GLY A 163 34.96 18.18 -26.27
CA GLY A 163 34.29 16.87 -26.45
C GLY A 163 34.70 16.04 -27.66
N HIS A 164 35.95 16.15 -28.14
CA HIS A 164 36.45 15.44 -29.33
C HIS A 164 36.28 13.92 -29.25
N ARG A 165 36.44 13.33 -28.06
CA ARG A 165 36.21 11.89 -27.86
C ARG A 165 34.76 11.49 -28.12
N ASN A 166 33.79 12.26 -27.62
CA ASN A 166 32.39 11.97 -27.86
C ASN A 166 32.04 12.15 -29.34
N ARG A 167 32.66 13.12 -30.04
CA ARG A 167 32.56 13.22 -31.51
C ARG A 167 33.09 11.98 -32.23
N ALA A 168 34.26 11.48 -31.84
CA ALA A 168 34.80 10.25 -32.40
C ALA A 168 33.87 9.05 -32.18
N ILE A 169 33.30 8.92 -30.97
CA ILE A 169 32.29 7.90 -30.65
C ILE A 169 31.06 8.05 -31.55
N ALA A 170 30.51 9.25 -31.69
CA ALA A 170 29.29 9.47 -32.46
C ALA A 170 29.48 9.22 -33.97
N HIS A 171 30.65 9.59 -34.52
CA HIS A 171 31.00 9.22 -35.89
C HIS A 171 31.20 7.71 -36.06
N MET A 172 31.75 7.02 -35.06
CA MET A 172 31.84 5.55 -35.08
C MET A 172 30.44 4.92 -35.07
N LEU A 173 29.54 5.39 -34.21
CA LEU A 173 28.15 4.93 -34.17
C LEU A 173 27.41 5.16 -35.48
N ARG A 174 27.71 6.27 -36.18
CA ARG A 174 27.20 6.53 -37.52
C ARG A 174 27.77 5.57 -38.56
N ASN A 175 29.05 5.23 -38.49
CA ASN A 175 29.68 4.26 -39.39
C ASN A 175 29.02 2.86 -39.31
N TYR A 176 28.49 2.49 -38.14
CA TYR A 176 27.77 1.24 -37.90
C TYR A 176 26.23 1.38 -38.06
N ASP A 177 25.74 2.49 -38.61
CA ASP A 177 24.31 2.76 -38.78
C ASP A 177 23.48 2.70 -37.48
N ILE A 178 24.11 2.87 -36.31
CA ILE A 178 23.40 3.00 -35.02
C ILE A 178 22.77 4.39 -34.92
N LEU A 179 23.51 5.42 -35.36
CA LEU A 179 23.02 6.79 -35.55
C LEU A 179 22.86 7.06 -37.05
N HIS A 180 21.66 7.48 -37.49
CA HIS A 180 21.38 7.73 -38.91
C HIS A 180 21.54 9.21 -39.30
N ASP A 181 21.14 10.12 -38.41
CA ASP A 181 21.18 11.57 -38.64
C ASP A 181 22.57 12.16 -38.38
N ASP A 182 22.70 13.49 -38.47
CA ASP A 182 23.93 14.18 -38.09
C ASP A 182 24.26 13.90 -36.61
N PRO A 183 25.42 13.28 -36.30
CA PRO A 183 25.79 12.97 -34.92
C PRO A 183 25.90 14.21 -34.03
N GLU A 184 26.13 15.40 -34.61
CA GLU A 184 26.25 16.63 -33.82
C GLU A 184 24.94 17.00 -33.12
N ASP A 185 23.77 16.69 -33.68
CA ASP A 185 22.47 16.96 -33.03
C ASP A 185 22.29 16.13 -31.75
N ALA A 186 22.64 14.84 -31.81
CA ALA A 186 22.58 13.95 -30.65
C ALA A 186 23.64 14.33 -29.60
N LEU A 187 24.82 14.75 -30.06
CA LEU A 187 25.90 15.21 -29.19
C LEU A 187 25.55 16.51 -28.47
N ASP A 188 24.93 17.46 -29.17
CA ASP A 188 24.55 18.75 -28.60
C ASP A 188 23.59 18.56 -27.42
N ALA A 189 22.52 17.79 -27.65
CA ALA A 189 21.58 17.41 -26.60
C ALA A 189 22.27 16.63 -25.46
N TYR A 190 23.22 15.74 -25.77
CA TYR A 190 23.97 14.98 -24.76
C TYR A 190 24.87 15.87 -23.89
N PHE A 191 25.57 16.85 -24.48
CA PHE A 191 26.37 17.80 -23.71
C PHE A 191 25.49 18.69 -22.82
N GLN A 192 24.34 19.14 -23.33
CA GLN A 192 23.37 19.90 -22.53
C GLN A 192 22.80 19.06 -21.38
N GLN A 193 22.47 17.78 -21.64
CA GLN A 193 22.02 16.81 -20.64
C GLN A 193 23.05 16.64 -19.51
N CYS A 194 24.34 16.51 -19.83
CA CYS A 194 25.41 16.40 -18.83
C CYS A 194 25.56 17.69 -17.99
N SER A 195 25.17 18.83 -18.54
CA SER A 195 25.31 20.17 -17.96
C SER A 195 24.10 20.62 -17.15
N ILE A 196 23.08 19.77 -16.98
CA ILE A 196 21.91 20.07 -16.12
C ILE A 196 22.36 20.22 -14.66
N LEU A 197 21.95 21.31 -14.01
CA LEU A 197 22.27 21.61 -12.62
C LEU A 197 21.32 20.90 -11.66
N VAL A 198 21.92 20.16 -10.73
CA VAL A 198 21.23 19.47 -9.63
C VAL A 198 21.93 19.76 -8.31
N THR A 199 21.23 19.47 -7.21
CA THR A 199 21.79 19.43 -5.87
C THR A 199 21.78 17.99 -5.35
N ALA A 200 22.48 17.70 -4.24
CA ALA A 200 22.40 16.39 -3.62
C ALA A 200 20.95 16.05 -3.22
N ARG A 201 20.18 17.05 -2.76
CA ARG A 201 18.75 16.87 -2.45
C ARG A 201 17.94 16.47 -3.68
N ASP A 202 18.18 17.09 -4.83
CA ASP A 202 17.45 16.74 -6.07
C ASP A 202 17.78 15.31 -6.48
N LEU A 203 19.07 14.95 -6.52
CA LEU A 203 19.48 13.58 -6.84
C LEU A 203 18.88 12.55 -5.89
N ALA A 204 18.82 12.83 -4.58
CA ALA A 204 18.19 11.94 -3.62
C ALA A 204 16.69 11.76 -3.91
N SER A 205 15.98 12.85 -4.27
CA SER A 205 14.58 12.78 -4.71
C SER A 205 14.41 11.97 -6.00
N MET A 206 15.28 12.21 -6.99
CA MET A 206 15.24 11.48 -8.26
C MET A 206 15.52 9.98 -8.06
N GLY A 207 16.45 9.64 -7.16
CA GLY A 207 16.72 8.27 -6.75
C GLY A 207 15.55 7.64 -6.00
N ALA A 208 14.90 8.39 -5.11
CA ALA A 208 13.75 7.92 -4.35
C ALA A 208 12.53 7.68 -5.25
N ALA A 209 12.38 8.46 -6.34
CA ALA A 209 11.39 8.16 -7.37
C ALA A 209 11.66 6.81 -8.05
N LEU A 210 12.92 6.45 -8.34
CA LEU A 210 13.27 5.12 -8.82
C LEU A 210 13.05 4.03 -7.75
N ALA A 211 13.34 4.33 -6.47
CA ALA A 211 13.08 3.41 -5.37
C ALA A 211 11.57 3.13 -5.18
N ASN A 212 10.74 4.14 -5.46
CA ASN A 212 9.29 4.12 -5.31
C ASN A 212 8.58 3.82 -6.64
N ASP A 213 9.06 2.82 -7.38
CA ASP A 213 8.42 2.32 -8.61
C ASP A 213 8.13 3.42 -9.66
N GLY A 214 9.03 4.40 -9.78
CA GLY A 214 8.93 5.50 -10.74
C GLY A 214 8.05 6.66 -10.30
N VAL A 215 7.54 6.67 -9.06
CA VAL A 215 6.72 7.76 -8.51
C VAL A 215 7.53 8.62 -7.56
N ASN A 216 7.62 9.92 -7.82
CA ASN A 216 8.26 10.84 -6.89
C ASN A 216 7.52 10.84 -5.54
N PRO A 217 8.17 10.45 -4.43
CA PRO A 217 7.48 10.24 -3.15
C PRO A 217 7.04 11.53 -2.46
N ILE A 218 7.56 12.70 -2.89
CA ILE A 218 7.20 14.00 -2.34
C ILE A 218 6.00 14.58 -3.10
N THR A 219 5.96 14.44 -4.42
CA THR A 219 4.91 15.03 -5.26
C THR A 219 3.78 14.06 -5.59
N GLY A 220 4.00 12.75 -5.45
CA GLY A 220 3.06 11.70 -5.86
C GLY A 220 2.95 11.54 -7.38
N VAL A 221 3.78 12.22 -8.17
CA VAL A 221 3.73 12.20 -9.63
C VAL A 221 4.64 11.12 -10.20
N ARG A 222 4.14 10.37 -11.19
CA ARG A 222 4.91 9.34 -11.90
C ARG A 222 5.91 9.97 -12.88
N ALA A 223 7.19 9.77 -12.60
CA ALA A 223 8.31 10.18 -13.44
C ALA A 223 8.77 9.06 -14.41
N LEU A 224 8.50 7.79 -14.10
CA LEU A 224 8.81 6.64 -14.97
C LEU A 224 7.70 5.58 -14.89
N GLU A 225 7.38 4.95 -16.02
CA GLU A 225 6.58 3.73 -16.05
C GLU A 225 7.23 2.60 -15.22
N SER A 226 6.42 1.96 -14.36
CA SER A 226 6.84 0.93 -13.39
C SER A 226 7.69 -0.18 -14.01
N ASP A 227 7.28 -0.67 -15.18
CA ASP A 227 7.95 -1.78 -15.86
C ASP A 227 9.34 -1.41 -16.40
N LYS A 228 9.66 -0.11 -16.54
CA LYS A 228 10.99 0.36 -16.98
C LYS A 228 11.95 0.58 -15.82
N VAL A 229 11.45 0.80 -14.61
CA VAL A 229 12.26 1.08 -13.40
C VAL A 229 13.25 -0.06 -13.16
N SER A 230 12.79 -1.30 -13.26
CA SER A 230 13.63 -2.49 -13.06
C SER A 230 14.79 -2.55 -14.05
N SER A 231 14.57 -2.18 -15.32
CA SER A 231 15.63 -2.11 -16.33
C SER A 231 16.68 -1.05 -15.99
N VAL A 232 16.25 0.15 -15.60
CA VAL A 232 17.17 1.24 -15.20
C VAL A 232 18.02 0.83 -14.00
N LEU A 233 17.39 0.31 -12.94
CA LEU A 233 18.08 -0.11 -11.72
C LEU A 233 19.00 -1.30 -11.96
N SER A 234 18.63 -2.25 -12.82
CA SER A 234 19.48 -3.39 -13.18
C SER A 234 20.77 -2.92 -13.83
N VAL A 235 20.69 -2.04 -14.82
CA VAL A 235 21.88 -1.52 -15.50
C VAL A 235 22.69 -0.59 -14.59
N MET A 236 22.06 0.19 -13.72
CA MET A 236 22.77 0.95 -12.68
C MET A 236 23.56 0.03 -11.75
N ALA A 237 22.99 -1.11 -11.36
CA ALA A 237 23.67 -2.07 -10.49
C ALA A 237 24.90 -2.70 -11.16
N THR A 238 24.80 -3.06 -12.45
CA THR A 238 25.88 -3.78 -13.15
C THR A 238 26.90 -2.87 -13.81
N CYS A 239 26.51 -1.66 -14.23
CA CYS A 239 27.31 -0.79 -15.10
C CYS A 239 27.51 0.64 -14.56
N GLY A 240 26.85 1.02 -13.46
CA GLY A 240 26.73 2.42 -13.07
C GLY A 240 27.94 3.04 -12.37
N MET A 241 28.82 2.24 -11.77
CA MET A 241 30.02 2.70 -11.06
C MET A 241 31.31 2.44 -11.85
N TYR A 242 31.23 2.47 -13.19
CA TYR A 242 32.36 2.21 -14.09
C TYR A 242 33.03 0.86 -13.76
N ASP A 243 34.36 0.80 -13.77
CA ASP A 243 35.18 -0.38 -13.40
C ASP A 243 35.12 -0.70 -11.89
N TYR A 244 34.30 0.01 -11.12
CA TYR A 244 34.02 -0.30 -9.71
C TYR A 244 32.70 -1.05 -9.53
N SER A 245 31.86 -1.21 -10.56
CA SER A 245 30.49 -1.75 -10.43
C SER A 245 30.43 -3.13 -9.75
N GLY A 246 31.34 -4.06 -10.08
CA GLY A 246 31.38 -5.37 -9.41
C GLY A 246 31.72 -5.30 -7.91
N ASN A 247 32.72 -4.50 -7.54
CA ASN A 247 33.08 -4.27 -6.14
C ASN A 247 32.00 -3.48 -5.40
N TRP A 248 31.33 -2.56 -6.08
CA TRP A 248 30.23 -1.78 -5.54
C TRP A 248 29.05 -2.66 -5.15
N VAL A 249 28.62 -3.58 -6.03
CA VAL A 249 27.56 -4.54 -5.71
C VAL A 249 27.95 -5.41 -4.52
N HIS A 250 29.21 -5.82 -4.42
CA HIS A 250 29.69 -6.66 -3.31
C HIS A 250 29.72 -5.94 -1.95
N LYS A 251 30.15 -4.67 -1.92
CA LYS A 251 30.35 -3.91 -0.67
C LYS A 251 29.17 -3.06 -0.25
N VAL A 252 28.47 -2.46 -1.22
CA VAL A 252 27.38 -1.50 -1.00
C VAL A 252 26.04 -2.12 -1.39
N GLY A 253 25.95 -2.72 -2.57
CA GLY A 253 24.75 -3.43 -3.01
C GLY A 253 23.52 -2.57 -3.27
N MET A 254 23.69 -1.28 -3.54
CA MET A 254 22.60 -0.38 -3.99
C MET A 254 22.85 -0.01 -5.45
N PRO A 255 21.91 -0.18 -6.40
CA PRO A 255 22.04 0.39 -7.74
C PRO A 255 22.50 1.85 -7.70
N ALA A 256 23.56 2.21 -8.42
CA ALA A 256 24.17 3.52 -8.27
C ALA A 256 24.72 4.08 -9.59
N LYS A 257 24.94 5.38 -9.63
CA LYS A 257 25.64 6.05 -10.72
C LYS A 257 26.48 7.19 -10.16
N SER A 258 27.76 7.22 -10.52
CA SER A 258 28.66 8.34 -10.24
C SER A 258 28.72 9.32 -11.42
N GLY A 259 29.00 10.59 -11.11
CA GLY A 259 29.28 11.64 -12.09
C GLY A 259 30.58 12.36 -11.74
N VAL A 260 31.35 12.73 -12.78
CA VAL A 260 32.63 13.45 -12.63
C VAL A 260 32.49 14.85 -12.01
N GLY A 261 31.26 15.36 -11.90
CA GLY A 261 30.96 16.57 -11.13
C GLY A 261 31.09 16.35 -9.61
N GLY A 262 31.33 15.13 -9.13
CA GLY A 262 31.44 14.80 -7.71
C GLY A 262 30.16 14.22 -7.09
N GLY A 263 29.10 14.07 -7.89
CA GLY A 263 27.86 13.44 -7.46
C GLY A 263 27.94 11.92 -7.46
N VAL A 264 27.32 11.29 -6.47
CA VAL A 264 27.01 9.86 -6.43
C VAL A 264 25.54 9.70 -6.09
N LEU A 265 24.79 9.03 -6.96
CA LEU A 265 23.43 8.59 -6.73
C LEU A 265 23.44 7.11 -6.39
N ALA A 266 22.78 6.71 -5.30
CA ALA A 266 22.53 5.32 -4.93
C ALA A 266 21.04 5.13 -4.61
N VAL A 267 20.48 4.00 -5.00
CA VAL A 267 19.05 3.70 -4.86
C VAL A 267 18.90 2.35 -4.15
N LEU A 268 18.09 2.31 -3.10
CA LEU A 268 17.66 1.05 -2.49
C LEU A 268 16.19 0.82 -2.83
N PRO A 269 15.88 -0.12 -3.74
CA PRO A 269 14.51 -0.36 -4.21
C PRO A 269 13.54 -0.59 -3.05
N GLY A 270 12.38 0.08 -3.08
CA GLY A 270 11.33 0.01 -2.06
C GLY A 270 11.64 0.73 -0.75
N GLN A 271 12.78 1.42 -0.61
CA GLN A 271 13.18 2.03 0.67
C GLN A 271 13.58 3.51 0.55
N LEU A 272 14.62 3.83 -0.25
CA LEU A 272 15.15 5.19 -0.31
C LEU A 272 16.01 5.48 -1.54
N GLY A 273 16.16 6.77 -1.85
CA GLY A 273 17.24 7.31 -2.67
C GLY A 273 18.27 8.03 -1.79
N LEU A 274 19.55 7.76 -2.02
CA LEU A 274 20.70 8.38 -1.37
C LEU A 274 21.50 9.14 -2.43
N ALA A 275 21.88 10.37 -2.12
CA ALA A 275 22.81 11.13 -2.94
C ALA A 275 23.89 11.78 -2.09
N VAL A 276 25.11 11.78 -2.62
CA VAL A 276 26.26 12.44 -2.02
C VAL A 276 26.88 13.35 -3.07
N PHE A 277 27.27 14.55 -2.67
CA PHE A 277 28.03 15.47 -3.49
C PHE A 277 29.36 15.78 -2.81
N SER A 278 30.46 15.50 -3.49
CA SER A 278 31.83 15.83 -3.09
C SER A 278 32.74 15.82 -4.32
N PRO A 279 33.33 16.96 -4.73
CA PRO A 279 34.04 17.11 -6.01
C PRO A 279 35.24 16.18 -6.23
N ASN A 280 36.02 15.86 -5.20
CA ASN A 280 37.23 15.05 -5.36
C ASN A 280 36.92 13.62 -5.80
N LEU A 281 37.55 13.20 -6.90
CA LEU A 281 37.41 11.90 -7.52
C LEU A 281 38.62 10.99 -7.26
N ASP A 282 38.37 9.69 -7.17
CA ASP A 282 39.40 8.66 -7.17
C ASP A 282 39.99 8.42 -8.58
N ALA A 283 40.96 7.50 -8.68
CA ALA A 283 41.59 7.14 -9.95
C ALA A 283 40.62 6.52 -11.00
N LYS A 284 39.41 6.13 -10.58
CA LYS A 284 38.37 5.56 -11.44
C LYS A 284 37.27 6.59 -11.79
N GLY A 285 37.40 7.85 -11.37
CA GLY A 285 36.45 8.92 -11.66
C GLY A 285 35.21 8.92 -10.75
N ASN A 286 35.28 8.29 -9.57
CA ASN A 286 34.19 8.28 -8.59
C ASN A 286 34.48 9.20 -7.40
N SER A 287 33.45 9.83 -6.85
CA SER A 287 33.60 10.66 -5.65
C SER A 287 34.12 9.84 -4.46
N VAL A 288 35.26 10.26 -3.89
CA VAL A 288 35.92 9.55 -2.79
C VAL A 288 35.01 9.49 -1.55
N ARG A 289 34.51 10.65 -1.10
CA ARG A 289 33.58 10.73 0.04
C ARG A 289 32.23 10.08 -0.29
N GLY A 290 31.78 10.20 -1.54
CA GLY A 290 30.54 9.56 -2.01
C GLY A 290 30.55 8.04 -1.81
N ILE A 291 31.64 7.38 -2.21
CA ILE A 291 31.83 5.94 -1.98
C ILE A 291 31.86 5.63 -0.48
N ALA A 292 32.67 6.37 0.30
CA ALA A 292 32.85 6.10 1.72
C ALA A 292 31.54 6.21 2.52
N VAL A 293 30.70 7.20 2.22
CA VAL A 293 29.37 7.36 2.83
C VAL A 293 28.48 6.17 2.49
N CYS A 294 28.40 5.78 1.22
CA CYS A 294 27.54 4.68 0.79
C CYS A 294 27.99 3.33 1.40
N GLU A 295 29.30 3.07 1.48
CA GLU A 295 29.85 1.88 2.14
C GLU A 295 29.54 1.86 3.64
N ALA A 296 29.70 2.99 4.34
CA ALA A 296 29.38 3.09 5.76
C ALA A 296 27.89 2.82 6.02
N MET A 297 27.01 3.47 5.26
CA MET A 297 25.57 3.29 5.40
C MET A 297 25.10 1.86 5.11
N SER A 298 25.60 1.24 4.05
CA SER A 298 25.31 -0.15 3.73
C SER A 298 25.74 -1.10 4.85
N LYS A 299 26.93 -0.87 5.41
CA LYS A 299 27.46 -1.67 6.51
C LYS A 299 26.68 -1.49 7.82
N ASP A 300 26.40 -0.25 8.20
CA ASP A 300 25.84 0.09 9.52
C ASP A 300 24.36 -0.29 9.62
N PHE A 301 23.60 -0.17 8.52
CA PHE A 301 22.16 -0.45 8.49
C PHE A 301 21.77 -1.69 7.66
N GLY A 302 22.73 -2.33 6.99
CA GLY A 302 22.43 -3.46 6.12
C GLY A 302 21.70 -3.09 4.83
N LEU A 303 21.83 -1.83 4.37
CA LEU A 303 21.18 -1.30 3.16
C LEU A 303 21.80 -1.94 1.91
N HIS A 304 21.25 -3.09 1.51
CA HIS A 304 21.77 -3.89 0.42
C HIS A 304 20.61 -4.57 -0.32
N MET A 305 20.53 -4.44 -1.65
CA MET A 305 19.40 -4.94 -2.45
C MET A 305 19.16 -6.45 -2.32
N LEU A 306 20.23 -7.22 -2.09
CA LEU A 306 20.15 -8.68 -1.84
C LEU A 306 19.76 -9.05 -0.39
N ARG A 307 19.60 -8.08 0.51
CA ARG A 307 19.08 -8.28 1.88
C ARG A 307 17.61 -7.87 1.90
N VAL A 308 16.74 -8.80 1.50
CA VAL A 308 15.28 -8.60 1.50
C VAL A 308 14.70 -9.06 2.84
N THR A 309 13.77 -8.29 3.41
CA THR A 309 13.01 -8.70 4.60
C THR A 309 12.19 -9.94 4.28
N ARG A 310 12.19 -10.93 5.18
CA ARG A 310 11.36 -12.14 5.01
C ARG A 310 9.90 -11.79 5.23
N THR A 311 9.08 -11.91 4.19
CA THR A 311 7.62 -11.97 4.33
C THR A 311 7.26 -13.28 5.03
N THR A 312 6.46 -13.20 6.10
CA THR A 312 6.03 -14.36 6.88
C THR A 312 4.51 -14.33 7.05
N THR A 313 3.91 -15.43 7.52
CA THR A 313 2.46 -15.43 7.83
C THR A 313 2.09 -14.31 8.80
N ALA A 314 2.92 -14.04 9.80
CA ALA A 314 2.67 -13.00 10.80
C ALA A 314 2.69 -11.57 10.24
N SER A 315 3.31 -11.34 9.08
CA SER A 315 3.32 -10.02 8.43
C SER A 315 2.14 -9.79 7.49
N VAL A 316 1.34 -10.82 7.21
CA VAL A 316 0.27 -10.77 6.19
C VAL A 316 -1.09 -11.15 6.77
N VAL A 317 -1.15 -12.20 7.58
CA VAL A 317 -2.35 -12.65 8.28
C VAL A 317 -2.30 -12.05 9.68
N ARG A 318 -3.09 -11.01 9.91
CA ARG A 318 -3.22 -10.36 11.22
C ARG A 318 -3.84 -11.32 12.22
N THR A 319 -4.96 -11.94 11.85
CA THR A 319 -5.62 -12.96 12.66
C THR A 319 -6.36 -13.94 11.74
N SER A 320 -6.64 -15.12 12.27
CA SER A 320 -7.35 -16.19 11.58
C SER A 320 -8.21 -16.95 12.57
N TYR A 321 -9.49 -17.10 12.26
CA TYR A 321 -10.48 -17.69 13.17
C TYR A 321 -11.62 -18.34 12.40
N THR A 322 -12.51 -19.04 13.12
CA THR A 322 -13.70 -19.65 12.53
C THR A 322 -14.99 -18.97 12.99
N GLY A 323 -16.08 -19.24 12.27
CA GLY A 323 -17.41 -18.84 12.69
C GLY A 323 -17.87 -19.52 13.98
N ALA A 324 -17.13 -20.48 14.56
CA ALA A 324 -17.43 -21.03 15.88
C ALA A 324 -16.81 -20.19 17.01
N THR A 325 -15.71 -19.48 16.74
CA THR A 325 -15.01 -18.69 17.75
C THR A 325 -15.41 -17.22 17.75
N VAL A 326 -15.69 -16.66 16.56
CA VAL A 326 -16.16 -15.28 16.38
C VAL A 326 -17.40 -15.30 15.49
N ARG A 327 -18.44 -14.60 15.93
CA ARG A 327 -19.76 -14.54 15.30
C ARG A 327 -20.01 -13.17 14.70
N SER A 328 -20.96 -13.09 13.77
CA SER A 328 -21.56 -11.81 13.41
C SER A 328 -22.21 -11.17 14.63
N LYS A 329 -22.36 -9.85 14.58
CA LYS A 329 -22.98 -9.02 15.59
C LYS A 329 -24.51 -9.20 15.65
N LEU A 330 -25.10 -10.06 14.81
CA LEU A 330 -26.53 -10.33 14.79
C LEU A 330 -26.93 -11.26 15.93
N ASN A 331 -27.73 -10.73 16.85
CA ASN A 331 -28.39 -11.52 17.88
C ASN A 331 -29.50 -12.36 17.25
N ARG A 332 -29.34 -13.68 17.30
CA ARG A 332 -30.26 -14.69 16.76
C ARG A 332 -30.95 -15.46 17.88
N ASP A 333 -31.97 -16.25 17.55
CA ASP A 333 -32.64 -17.10 18.52
C ASP A 333 -31.73 -18.23 19.03
N VAL A 334 -32.17 -18.89 20.11
CA VAL A 334 -31.38 -19.92 20.80
C VAL A 334 -31.09 -21.13 19.91
N GLN A 335 -32.04 -21.54 19.05
CA GLN A 335 -31.86 -22.69 18.18
C GLN A 335 -30.84 -22.40 17.07
N SER A 336 -30.93 -21.21 16.46
CA SER A 336 -29.95 -20.74 15.49
C SER A 336 -28.54 -20.70 16.09
N ASN A 337 -28.38 -20.08 17.27
CA ASN A 337 -27.08 -19.99 17.94
C ASN A 337 -26.51 -21.37 18.30
N ALA A 338 -27.34 -22.31 18.78
CA ALA A 338 -26.90 -23.66 19.11
C ALA A 338 -26.33 -24.39 17.88
N TYR A 339 -27.03 -24.34 16.74
CA TYR A 339 -26.53 -24.94 15.51
C TYR A 339 -25.24 -24.27 15.03
N LEU A 340 -25.19 -22.95 15.10
CA LEU A 340 -24.05 -22.17 14.65
C LEU A 340 -22.80 -22.41 15.50
N ASN A 341 -22.94 -22.77 16.77
CA ASN A 341 -21.83 -23.24 17.61
C ASN A 341 -21.27 -24.58 17.12
N GLU A 342 -22.10 -25.46 16.55
CA GLU A 342 -21.68 -26.76 16.02
C GLU A 342 -21.16 -26.67 14.58
N ALA A 343 -21.80 -25.85 13.74
CA ALA A 343 -21.51 -25.73 12.32
C ALA A 343 -20.56 -24.57 11.97
N GLY A 344 -20.30 -23.66 12.91
CA GLY A 344 -19.52 -22.45 12.69
C GLY A 344 -18.08 -22.69 12.22
N ASP A 345 -17.52 -23.86 12.53
CA ASP A 345 -16.18 -24.26 12.05
C ASP A 345 -16.09 -24.43 10.53
N ARG A 346 -17.24 -24.49 9.84
CA ARG A 346 -17.33 -24.49 8.38
C ARG A 346 -17.05 -23.12 7.77
N ILE A 347 -16.99 -22.06 8.57
CA ILE A 347 -16.62 -20.70 8.15
C ILE A 347 -15.18 -20.45 8.59
N GLN A 348 -14.31 -20.10 7.66
CA GLN A 348 -12.94 -19.65 7.93
C GLN A 348 -12.79 -18.18 7.57
N VAL A 349 -12.18 -17.40 8.47
CA VAL A 349 -11.90 -15.98 8.26
C VAL A 349 -10.39 -15.73 8.33
N PHE A 350 -9.87 -15.00 7.34
CA PHE A 350 -8.54 -14.40 7.39
C PHE A 350 -8.65 -12.88 7.35
N GLU A 351 -8.17 -12.23 8.41
CA GLU A 351 -7.95 -10.79 8.37
C GLU A 351 -6.54 -10.49 7.87
N LEU A 352 -6.45 -9.85 6.72
CA LEU A 352 -5.19 -9.58 6.03
C LEU A 352 -4.72 -8.15 6.30
N THR A 353 -3.40 -7.94 6.27
CA THR A 353 -2.79 -6.62 6.47
C THR A 353 -1.51 -6.46 5.67
N GLY A 354 -1.10 -5.19 5.48
CA GLY A 354 0.10 -4.84 4.73
C GLY A 354 -0.12 -4.91 3.22
N GLU A 355 0.97 -5.10 2.48
CA GLU A 355 0.96 -5.18 1.03
C GLU A 355 0.83 -6.64 0.57
N LEU A 356 -0.12 -6.89 -0.33
CA LEU A 356 -0.26 -8.19 -0.98
C LEU A 356 0.54 -8.19 -2.29
N MET A 357 1.73 -8.76 -2.20
CA MET A 357 2.63 -9.15 -3.29
C MET A 357 2.60 -10.67 -3.49
N PHE A 358 3.33 -11.19 -4.49
CA PHE A 358 3.41 -12.63 -4.79
C PHE A 358 3.58 -13.53 -3.55
N VAL A 359 4.64 -13.32 -2.75
CA VAL A 359 4.96 -14.21 -1.60
C VAL A 359 3.86 -14.15 -0.53
N SER A 360 3.35 -12.96 -0.21
CA SER A 360 2.25 -12.80 0.74
C SER A 360 0.95 -13.42 0.26
N ALA A 361 0.62 -13.28 -1.03
CA ALA A 361 -0.57 -13.89 -1.62
C ALA A 361 -0.46 -15.42 -1.68
N GLU A 362 0.73 -15.96 -1.96
CA GLU A 362 0.99 -17.41 -1.91
C GLU A 362 0.80 -17.95 -0.49
N ILE A 363 1.33 -17.28 0.54
CA ILE A 363 1.12 -17.66 1.95
C ILE A 363 -0.37 -17.72 2.29
N VAL A 364 -1.14 -16.71 1.86
CA VAL A 364 -2.60 -16.66 2.08
C VAL A 364 -3.29 -17.79 1.33
N ALA A 365 -2.96 -18.00 0.05
CA ALA A 365 -3.58 -19.02 -0.79
C ALA A 365 -3.32 -20.43 -0.26
N THR A 366 -2.07 -20.77 0.05
CA THR A 366 -1.69 -22.08 0.61
C THR A 366 -2.41 -22.33 1.94
N ARG A 367 -2.43 -21.35 2.84
CA ARG A 367 -3.10 -21.50 4.13
C ARG A 367 -4.63 -21.60 3.99
N ALA A 368 -5.21 -20.87 3.04
CA ALA A 368 -6.63 -20.97 2.73
C ALA A 368 -6.97 -22.37 2.18
N ILE A 369 -6.19 -22.89 1.23
CA ILE A 369 -6.39 -24.24 0.67
C ILE A 369 -6.33 -25.30 1.77
N ASP A 370 -5.31 -25.29 2.62
CA ASP A 370 -5.16 -26.25 3.72
C ASP A 370 -6.40 -26.25 4.64
N CYS A 371 -6.87 -25.06 4.99
CA CYS A 371 -8.03 -24.85 5.86
C CYS A 371 -9.36 -25.26 5.20
N MET A 372 -9.49 -25.13 3.89
CA MET A 372 -10.75 -25.32 3.18
C MET A 372 -11.06 -26.78 2.84
N THR A 373 -10.15 -27.71 3.18
CA THR A 373 -10.38 -29.16 3.09
C THR A 373 -11.63 -29.61 3.86
N THR A 374 -11.87 -29.05 5.04
CA THR A 374 -13.01 -29.42 5.91
C THR A 374 -14.09 -28.34 6.02
N ARG A 375 -13.92 -27.20 5.36
CA ARG A 375 -14.76 -26.00 5.54
C ARG A 375 -15.53 -25.64 4.28
N SER A 376 -16.58 -24.81 4.40
CA SER A 376 -17.49 -24.46 3.30
C SER A 376 -17.38 -23.00 2.85
N PHE A 377 -17.04 -22.08 3.76
CA PHE A 377 -16.98 -20.65 3.50
C PHE A 377 -15.59 -20.10 3.83
N LEU A 378 -15.01 -19.34 2.90
CA LEU A 378 -13.75 -18.62 3.05
C LEU A 378 -14.02 -17.12 3.01
N LEU A 379 -13.71 -16.41 4.09
CA LEU A 379 -13.83 -14.95 4.19
C LEU A 379 -12.42 -14.34 4.23
N LEU A 380 -12.15 -13.41 3.32
CA LEU A 380 -10.91 -12.66 3.25
C LEU A 380 -11.20 -11.17 3.53
N ASP A 381 -10.74 -10.67 4.67
CA ASP A 381 -10.85 -9.25 5.00
C ASP A 381 -9.61 -8.48 4.51
N LEU A 382 -9.85 -7.59 3.54
CA LEU A 382 -8.87 -6.74 2.87
C LEU A 382 -8.90 -5.30 3.38
N SER A 383 -9.69 -5.00 4.40
CA SER A 383 -9.90 -3.63 4.91
C SER A 383 -8.63 -2.99 5.48
N ARG A 384 -7.62 -3.78 5.83
CA ARG A 384 -6.31 -3.33 6.33
C ARG A 384 -5.15 -3.64 5.37
N VAL A 385 -5.47 -4.10 4.16
CA VAL A 385 -4.50 -4.27 3.08
C VAL A 385 -4.26 -2.90 2.46
N THR A 386 -3.01 -2.52 2.27
CA THR A 386 -2.61 -1.21 1.74
C THR A 386 -2.55 -1.20 0.22
N SER A 387 -2.10 -2.30 -0.39
CA SER A 387 -1.99 -2.44 -1.83
C SER A 387 -2.06 -3.92 -2.24
N ILE A 388 -2.48 -4.18 -3.47
CA ILE A 388 -2.50 -5.52 -4.09
C ILE A 388 -1.88 -5.39 -5.48
N ASP A 389 -0.77 -6.09 -5.72
CA ASP A 389 -0.10 -6.09 -7.01
C ASP A 389 -0.76 -7.05 -8.02
N GLN A 390 -0.26 -7.02 -9.26
CA GLN A 390 -0.81 -7.86 -10.32
C GLN A 390 -0.55 -9.37 -10.07
N PRO A 391 0.66 -9.82 -9.71
CA PRO A 391 0.91 -11.21 -9.32
C PRO A 391 0.00 -11.72 -8.19
N ALA A 392 -0.18 -10.94 -7.11
CA ALA A 392 -1.08 -11.28 -6.01
C ALA A 392 -2.53 -11.38 -6.48
N SER A 393 -2.98 -10.46 -7.32
CA SER A 393 -4.32 -10.52 -7.91
C SER A 393 -4.54 -11.82 -8.70
N THR A 394 -3.53 -12.26 -9.48
CA THR A 394 -3.58 -13.54 -10.21
C THR A 394 -3.62 -14.74 -9.26
N LEU A 395 -2.80 -14.78 -8.20
CA LEU A 395 -2.84 -15.89 -7.24
C LEU A 395 -4.17 -15.97 -6.49
N LEU A 396 -4.73 -14.82 -6.10
CA LEU A 396 -6.06 -14.77 -5.49
C LEU A 396 -7.16 -15.20 -6.47
N ALA A 397 -7.02 -14.88 -7.76
CA ALA A 397 -7.89 -15.41 -8.82
C ALA A 397 -7.90 -16.94 -8.85
N GLU A 398 -6.71 -17.53 -8.90
CA GLU A 398 -6.53 -18.99 -8.93
C GLU A 398 -7.08 -19.66 -7.68
N LEU A 399 -6.88 -19.04 -6.51
CA LEU A 399 -7.50 -19.48 -5.26
C LEU A 399 -9.02 -19.49 -5.34
N ILE A 400 -9.63 -18.39 -5.83
CA ILE A 400 -11.08 -18.29 -5.99
C ILE A 400 -11.59 -19.38 -6.93
N GLU A 401 -10.95 -19.59 -8.07
CA GLU A 401 -11.32 -20.63 -9.03
C GLU A 401 -11.24 -22.03 -8.40
N ALA A 402 -10.18 -22.32 -7.65
CA ALA A 402 -10.03 -23.58 -6.94
C ALA A 402 -11.16 -23.79 -5.90
N MET A 403 -11.53 -22.74 -5.17
CA MET A 403 -12.64 -22.80 -4.20
C MET A 403 -13.98 -23.06 -4.90
N ILE A 404 -14.27 -22.37 -6.00
CA ILE A 404 -15.49 -22.57 -6.79
C ILE A 404 -15.58 -24.02 -7.30
N GLN A 405 -14.50 -24.54 -7.87
CA GLN A 405 -14.46 -25.93 -8.37
C GLN A 405 -14.67 -26.96 -7.25
N ALA A 406 -14.23 -26.65 -6.04
CA ALA A 406 -14.46 -27.46 -4.84
C ALA A 406 -15.85 -27.24 -4.20
N GLY A 407 -16.73 -26.44 -4.82
CA GLY A 407 -18.07 -26.14 -4.30
C GLY A 407 -18.07 -25.31 -3.01
N LYS A 408 -17.02 -24.51 -2.80
CA LYS A 408 -16.86 -23.63 -1.63
C LYS A 408 -17.26 -22.20 -2.00
N SER A 409 -17.75 -21.45 -1.02
CA SER A 409 -18.07 -20.03 -1.19
C SER A 409 -16.94 -19.15 -0.70
N VAL A 410 -16.62 -18.09 -1.45
CA VAL A 410 -15.58 -17.11 -1.11
C VAL A 410 -16.22 -15.74 -0.92
N MET A 411 -15.81 -15.03 0.11
CA MET A 411 -16.33 -13.72 0.47
C MET A 411 -15.18 -12.75 0.72
N PHE A 412 -15.39 -11.50 0.34
CA PHE A 412 -14.43 -10.42 0.56
C PHE A 412 -15.05 -9.31 1.38
N ALA A 413 -14.30 -8.84 2.39
CA ALA A 413 -14.56 -7.56 3.02
C ALA A 413 -13.52 -6.53 2.55
N GLY A 414 -13.97 -5.31 2.23
CA GLY A 414 -13.06 -4.20 1.85
C GLY A 414 -12.44 -4.28 0.45
N ALA A 415 -12.86 -5.22 -0.41
CA ALA A 415 -12.33 -5.33 -1.79
C ALA A 415 -12.56 -4.07 -2.64
N ALA A 416 -13.65 -3.34 -2.40
CA ALA A 416 -13.98 -2.10 -3.09
C ALA A 416 -12.91 -1.00 -2.92
N GLN A 417 -12.15 -1.04 -1.82
CA GLN A 417 -11.08 -0.08 -1.54
C GLN A 417 -9.90 -0.25 -2.53
N HIS A 418 -9.80 -1.41 -3.17
CA HIS A 418 -8.73 -1.77 -4.09
C HIS A 418 -9.26 -1.75 -5.52
N TYR A 419 -9.37 -0.57 -6.15
CA TYR A 419 -10.06 -0.37 -7.44
C TYR A 419 -9.78 -1.45 -8.51
N ARG A 420 -8.51 -1.81 -8.74
CA ARG A 420 -8.13 -2.83 -9.74
C ARG A 420 -8.59 -4.22 -9.33
N PHE A 421 -8.35 -4.61 -8.09
CA PHE A 421 -8.75 -5.90 -7.56
C PHE A 421 -10.28 -6.02 -7.45
N GLY A 422 -10.97 -5.00 -6.95
CA GLY A 422 -12.44 -4.97 -6.91
C GLY A 422 -13.07 -5.06 -8.30
N LYS A 423 -12.49 -4.41 -9.32
CA LYS A 423 -12.94 -4.57 -10.71
C LYS A 423 -12.73 -6.00 -11.22
N PHE A 424 -11.60 -6.62 -10.84
CA PHE A 424 -11.31 -8.02 -11.14
C PHE A 424 -12.33 -8.96 -10.49
N VAL A 425 -12.62 -8.81 -9.19
CA VAL A 425 -13.61 -9.62 -8.45
C VAL A 425 -15.01 -9.48 -9.08
N ARG A 426 -15.43 -8.24 -9.39
CA ARG A 426 -16.71 -7.99 -10.10
C ARG A 426 -16.80 -8.70 -11.44
N HIS A 427 -15.71 -8.72 -12.20
CA HIS A 427 -15.71 -9.43 -13.47
C HIS A 427 -15.85 -10.95 -13.30
N TYR A 428 -15.32 -11.52 -12.21
CA TYR A 428 -15.52 -12.93 -11.87
C TYR A 428 -16.95 -13.22 -11.41
N LEU A 429 -17.53 -12.33 -10.60
CA LEU A 429 -18.94 -12.39 -10.16
C LEU A 429 -19.89 -12.51 -11.35
N ASP A 430 -19.69 -11.67 -12.38
CA ASP A 430 -20.51 -11.66 -13.60
C ASP A 430 -20.48 -12.99 -14.37
N ARG A 431 -19.38 -13.75 -14.28
CA ARG A 431 -19.21 -15.04 -15.00
C ARG A 431 -19.68 -16.26 -14.21
N HIS A 432 -19.51 -16.26 -12.89
CA HIS A 432 -19.69 -17.46 -12.05
C HIS A 432 -20.93 -17.39 -11.12
N GLY A 433 -21.64 -16.26 -11.11
CA GLY A 433 -22.86 -16.05 -10.33
C GLY A 433 -22.60 -15.58 -8.90
N HIS A 434 -23.49 -14.74 -8.40
CA HIS A 434 -23.35 -14.04 -7.10
C HIS A 434 -23.36 -14.95 -5.86
N ALA A 435 -23.76 -16.22 -5.97
CA ALA A 435 -23.88 -17.09 -4.81
C ALA A 435 -22.52 -17.63 -4.31
N VAL A 436 -21.50 -17.68 -5.19
CA VAL A 436 -20.22 -18.33 -4.87
C VAL A 436 -19.13 -17.34 -4.50
N ILE A 437 -19.23 -16.10 -5.00
CA ILE A 437 -18.35 -15.00 -4.64
C ILE A 437 -19.24 -13.87 -4.12
N MET A 438 -18.87 -13.21 -3.03
CA MET A 438 -19.59 -12.03 -2.52
C MET A 438 -18.64 -10.93 -2.05
N GLU A 439 -19.04 -9.68 -2.29
CA GLU A 439 -18.34 -8.48 -1.84
C GLU A 439 -19.19 -7.80 -0.76
N HIS A 440 -18.61 -7.57 0.41
CA HIS A 440 -19.23 -6.90 1.55
C HIS A 440 -18.39 -5.70 1.99
N ASP A 441 -19.06 -4.70 2.57
CA ASP A 441 -18.40 -3.48 3.06
C ASP A 441 -17.50 -3.76 4.27
N ASP A 442 -17.89 -4.71 5.13
CA ASP A 442 -17.18 -5.11 6.33
C ASP A 442 -17.27 -6.62 6.58
N ILE A 443 -16.40 -7.10 7.47
CA ILE A 443 -16.31 -8.53 7.81
C ILE A 443 -17.51 -9.04 8.60
N ASP A 444 -18.20 -8.17 9.34
CA ASP A 444 -19.38 -8.54 10.13
C ASP A 444 -20.56 -8.93 9.23
N ARG A 445 -20.80 -8.16 8.17
CA ARG A 445 -21.83 -8.46 7.16
C ARG A 445 -21.50 -9.72 6.36
N ALA A 446 -20.23 -9.95 6.05
CA ALA A 446 -19.78 -11.20 5.40
C ALA A 446 -20.02 -12.41 6.31
N LEU A 447 -19.70 -12.30 7.61
CA LEU A 447 -20.01 -13.32 8.61
C LEU A 447 -21.51 -13.56 8.71
N GLU A 448 -22.32 -12.50 8.83
CA GLU A 448 -23.79 -12.61 8.94
C GLU A 448 -24.37 -13.40 7.76
N TYR A 449 -23.89 -13.14 6.54
CA TYR A 449 -24.32 -13.87 5.35
C TYR A 449 -23.92 -15.35 5.41
N ALA A 450 -22.66 -15.66 5.72
CA ALA A 450 -22.19 -17.04 5.80
C ALA A 450 -22.98 -17.85 6.85
N GLU A 451 -23.33 -17.20 7.96
CA GLU A 451 -24.18 -17.78 9.00
C GLU A 451 -25.62 -18.00 8.52
N ASP A 452 -26.21 -17.03 7.81
CA ASP A 452 -27.54 -17.16 7.22
C ASP A 452 -27.59 -18.36 6.24
N GLN A 453 -26.56 -18.55 5.42
CA GLN A 453 -26.48 -19.71 4.52
C GLN A 453 -26.36 -21.05 5.25
N LEU A 454 -25.56 -21.13 6.32
CA LEU A 454 -25.50 -22.33 7.15
C LEU A 454 -26.86 -22.67 7.76
N LEU A 455 -27.63 -21.66 8.19
CA LEU A 455 -28.96 -21.85 8.76
C LEU A 455 -30.01 -22.25 7.70
N GLU A 456 -29.87 -21.81 6.45
CA GLU A 456 -30.75 -22.27 5.36
C GLU A 456 -30.60 -23.78 5.11
N GLU A 457 -29.39 -24.33 5.23
CA GLU A 457 -29.13 -25.77 5.06
C GLU A 457 -29.85 -26.65 6.09
N LEU A 458 -30.15 -26.13 7.29
CA LEU A 458 -30.93 -26.83 8.32
C LEU A 458 -32.41 -27.04 7.94
N GLY A 459 -32.90 -26.38 6.89
CA GLY A 459 -34.32 -26.36 6.56
C GLY A 459 -35.17 -25.59 7.57
N THR A 460 -34.54 -24.87 8.50
CA THR A 460 -35.20 -23.83 9.28
C THR A 460 -35.56 -22.71 8.32
N ALA A 461 -36.85 -22.38 8.17
CA ALA A 461 -37.26 -21.18 7.46
C ALA A 461 -36.39 -20.02 7.94
N MET A 462 -35.82 -19.25 7.00
CA MET A 462 -34.97 -18.07 7.28
C MET A 462 -35.37 -17.43 8.60
N PRO A 463 -34.57 -17.59 9.67
CA PRO A 463 -35.01 -17.19 10.99
C PRO A 463 -35.34 -15.70 10.92
N ASN A 464 -36.53 -15.35 11.42
CA ASN A 464 -37.02 -13.98 11.57
C ASN A 464 -37.75 -13.33 10.37
N THR A 465 -38.31 -14.13 9.46
CA THR A 465 -39.30 -13.62 8.47
C THR A 465 -40.72 -13.54 9.04
N GLY A 466 -41.03 -14.35 10.07
CA GLY A 466 -42.31 -14.36 10.77
C GLY A 466 -42.37 -13.42 11.97
N MET A 467 -43.59 -13.08 12.39
CA MET A 467 -43.81 -12.32 13.62
C MET A 467 -43.58 -13.20 14.85
N VAL A 468 -42.70 -12.78 15.75
CA VAL A 468 -42.38 -13.45 17.01
C VAL A 468 -43.27 -12.90 18.12
N SER A 469 -44.07 -13.77 18.73
CA SER A 469 -44.95 -13.38 19.82
C SER A 469 -44.18 -13.05 21.10
N LEU A 470 -44.76 -12.19 21.94
CA LEU A 470 -44.12 -11.63 23.12
C LEU A 470 -43.61 -12.70 24.11
N GLU A 471 -44.37 -13.79 24.29
CA GLU A 471 -44.01 -14.91 25.16
C GLU A 471 -42.78 -15.71 24.69
N ASN A 472 -42.45 -15.63 23.40
CA ASN A 472 -41.29 -16.29 22.80
C ASN A 472 -40.05 -15.39 22.77
N GLN A 473 -40.14 -14.17 23.31
CA GLN A 473 -39.01 -13.25 23.40
C GLN A 473 -38.16 -13.57 24.64
N PRO A 474 -36.81 -13.59 24.55
CA PRO A 474 -35.95 -13.95 25.68
C PRO A 474 -36.17 -13.10 26.93
N LEU A 475 -36.55 -11.83 26.77
CA LEU A 475 -36.81 -10.94 27.90
C LEU A 475 -38.07 -11.33 28.70
N CYS A 476 -39.01 -12.03 28.07
CA CYS A 476 -40.25 -12.51 28.67
C CYS A 476 -40.14 -13.97 29.17
N LYS A 477 -38.94 -14.54 29.20
CA LYS A 477 -38.70 -15.89 29.71
C LYS A 477 -39.21 -16.04 31.15
N ASP A 478 -39.88 -17.15 31.42
CA ASP A 478 -40.51 -17.50 32.70
C ASP A 478 -41.66 -16.59 33.14
N PHE A 479 -42.26 -15.82 32.22
CA PHE A 479 -43.45 -15.03 32.55
C PHE A 479 -44.69 -15.93 32.61
N GLU A 480 -45.48 -15.75 33.65
CA GLU A 480 -46.79 -16.40 33.80
C GLU A 480 -47.83 -15.73 32.88
N PRO A 481 -48.91 -16.42 32.50
CA PRO A 481 -49.94 -15.85 31.63
C PRO A 481 -50.53 -14.52 32.13
N ALA A 482 -50.68 -14.36 33.44
CA ALA A 482 -51.17 -13.12 34.05
C ALA A 482 -50.15 -11.96 33.92
N GLU A 483 -48.86 -12.27 34.05
CA GLU A 483 -47.77 -11.29 33.89
C GLU A 483 -47.64 -10.84 32.44
N LEU A 484 -47.75 -11.77 31.48
CA LEU A 484 -47.80 -11.46 30.05
C LEU A 484 -49.01 -10.61 29.69
N ALA A 485 -50.18 -10.90 30.27
CA ALA A 485 -51.39 -10.10 30.06
C ALA A 485 -51.22 -8.66 30.58
N LEU A 486 -50.63 -8.50 31.78
CA LEU A 486 -50.29 -7.19 32.32
C LEU A 486 -49.31 -6.46 31.40
N LEU A 487 -48.21 -7.09 31.01
CA LEU A 487 -47.22 -6.48 30.11
C LEU A 487 -47.86 -6.04 28.80
N ARG A 488 -48.65 -6.91 28.15
CA ARG A 488 -49.38 -6.58 26.91
C ARG A 488 -50.30 -5.37 27.06
N SER A 489 -50.92 -5.17 28.21
CA SER A 489 -51.79 -4.00 28.46
C SER A 489 -51.03 -2.67 28.53
N LEU A 490 -49.71 -2.71 28.73
CA LEU A 490 -48.84 -1.53 28.85
C LEU A 490 -48.10 -1.20 27.54
N LEU A 491 -48.13 -2.12 26.57
CA LEU A 491 -47.40 -2.02 25.31
C LEU A 491 -48.19 -1.26 24.24
N GLU A 492 -47.47 -0.52 23.39
CA GLU A 492 -48.01 0.13 22.19
C GLU A 492 -47.35 -0.43 20.93
N GLU A 493 -48.12 -0.63 19.87
CA GLU A 493 -47.60 -1.13 18.59
C GLU A 493 -47.09 0.02 17.72
N GLU A 494 -45.90 -0.13 17.17
CA GLU A 494 -45.30 0.81 16.22
C GLU A 494 -44.69 0.04 15.03
N SER A 495 -44.64 0.69 13.88
CA SER A 495 -44.02 0.13 12.67
C SER A 495 -43.10 1.14 12.00
N TYR A 496 -42.03 0.63 11.41
CA TYR A 496 -40.96 1.41 10.81
C TYR A 496 -40.60 0.83 9.45
N ALA A 497 -40.37 1.69 8.46
CA ALA A 497 -39.92 1.29 7.14
C ALA A 497 -38.43 0.89 7.16
N ALA A 498 -38.00 0.09 6.18
CA ALA A 498 -36.57 -0.20 6.01
C ALA A 498 -35.79 1.10 5.75
N GLY A 499 -34.64 1.24 6.42
CA GLY A 499 -33.79 2.44 6.42
C GLY A 499 -34.25 3.53 7.40
N GLU A 500 -35.40 3.38 8.03
CA GLU A 500 -35.90 4.36 9.00
C GLU A 500 -35.11 4.29 10.32
N ARG A 501 -34.83 5.47 10.89
CA ARG A 501 -34.12 5.59 12.17
C ARG A 501 -35.12 5.54 13.32
N ILE A 502 -34.99 4.55 14.18
CA ILE A 502 -35.88 4.31 15.33
C ILE A 502 -35.39 5.04 16.57
N CYS A 503 -34.06 5.10 16.77
CA CYS A 503 -33.42 5.84 17.86
C CYS A 503 -32.25 6.63 17.30
N GLU A 504 -32.00 7.81 17.84
CA GLU A 504 -30.84 8.64 17.51
C GLU A 504 -29.91 8.76 18.72
N GLU A 505 -28.60 8.62 18.48
CA GLU A 505 -27.57 8.76 19.50
C GLU A 505 -27.69 10.11 20.24
N GLY A 506 -27.59 10.09 21.57
CA GLY A 506 -27.68 11.28 22.42
C GLY A 506 -29.10 11.74 22.77
N GLN A 507 -30.15 11.22 22.12
CA GLN A 507 -31.53 11.52 22.53
C GLN A 507 -31.89 10.90 23.90
N THR A 508 -32.91 11.41 24.57
CA THR A 508 -33.42 10.84 25.82
C THR A 508 -33.95 9.41 25.60
N ALA A 509 -33.63 8.49 26.52
CA ALA A 509 -34.13 7.12 26.45
C ALA A 509 -35.49 6.99 27.17
N ASP A 510 -36.58 7.21 26.43
CA ASP A 510 -37.94 7.26 27.03
C ASP A 510 -38.72 5.94 26.94
N LYS A 511 -38.38 5.10 25.96
CA LYS A 511 -39.04 3.80 25.71
C LYS A 511 -38.06 2.70 25.34
N MET A 512 -38.43 1.47 25.65
CA MET A 512 -37.77 0.27 25.16
C MET A 512 -38.65 -0.47 24.16
N TYR A 513 -38.05 -1.34 23.34
CA TYR A 513 -38.69 -1.96 22.20
C TYR A 513 -38.53 -3.48 22.23
N PHE A 514 -39.62 -4.17 21.95
CA PHE A 514 -39.72 -5.60 21.73
C PHE A 514 -39.89 -5.84 20.23
N LEU A 515 -38.85 -6.35 19.56
CA LEU A 515 -38.86 -6.53 18.11
C LEU A 515 -39.73 -7.72 17.73
N ALA A 516 -40.95 -7.47 17.28
CA ALA A 516 -41.87 -8.52 16.88
C ALA A 516 -41.53 -9.06 15.48
N LYS A 517 -41.04 -8.20 14.58
CA LYS A 517 -40.72 -8.58 13.20
C LYS A 517 -39.64 -7.66 12.63
N GLY A 518 -38.83 -8.19 11.73
CA GLY A 518 -37.79 -7.45 11.03
C GLY A 518 -36.41 -7.57 11.69
N ARG A 519 -35.48 -6.72 11.24
CA ARG A 519 -34.10 -6.63 11.74
C ARG A 519 -33.75 -5.16 11.99
N VAL A 520 -33.00 -4.91 13.05
CA VAL A 520 -32.46 -3.59 13.38
C VAL A 520 -30.96 -3.67 13.63
N SER A 521 -30.23 -2.61 13.31
CA SER A 521 -28.81 -2.46 13.60
C SER A 521 -28.56 -1.26 14.48
N ALA A 522 -27.71 -1.45 15.49
CA ALA A 522 -27.16 -0.39 16.32
C ALA A 522 -25.81 0.06 15.74
N SER A 523 -25.62 1.36 15.56
CA SER A 523 -24.37 1.90 15.03
C SER A 523 -23.99 3.22 15.67
N VAL A 524 -22.69 3.50 15.72
CA VAL A 524 -22.13 4.81 16.11
C VAL A 524 -21.41 5.45 14.94
N GLU A 525 -21.43 6.77 14.88
CA GLU A 525 -20.68 7.54 13.87
C GLU A 525 -19.26 7.79 14.38
N LEU A 526 -18.25 7.26 13.69
CA LEU A 526 -16.85 7.39 14.11
C LEU A 526 -16.17 8.62 13.49
N ASP A 527 -16.48 8.91 12.23
CA ASP A 527 -16.01 10.06 11.45
C ASP A 527 -17.11 10.43 10.45
N HIS A 528 -17.11 11.68 9.93
CA HIS A 528 -18.19 12.35 9.18
C HIS A 528 -18.93 11.61 8.03
N HIS A 529 -18.60 10.36 7.69
CA HIS A 529 -19.38 9.50 6.80
C HIS A 529 -19.30 7.98 7.10
N ARG A 530 -18.60 7.53 8.15
CA ARG A 530 -18.46 6.10 8.48
C ARG A 530 -19.23 5.74 9.75
N ARG A 531 -20.19 4.84 9.58
CA ARG A 531 -20.93 4.21 10.68
C ARG A 531 -20.28 2.89 11.03
N HIS A 532 -20.07 2.64 12.31
CA HIS A 532 -19.60 1.36 12.80
C HIS A 532 -20.75 0.63 13.49
N ARG A 533 -21.09 -0.55 12.99
CA ARG A 533 -22.16 -1.40 13.54
C ARG A 533 -21.66 -2.04 14.84
N LEU A 534 -22.35 -1.76 15.93
CA LEU A 534 -22.04 -2.30 17.25
C LEU A 534 -22.71 -3.65 17.50
N SER A 535 -23.97 -3.74 17.11
CA SER A 535 -24.81 -4.93 17.29
C SER A 535 -25.94 -4.92 16.28
N ALA A 536 -26.54 -6.07 16.03
CA ALA A 536 -27.81 -6.17 15.36
C ALA A 536 -28.74 -7.14 16.06
N SER A 537 -30.02 -6.97 15.84
CA SER A 537 -31.06 -7.74 16.50
C SER A 537 -32.11 -8.14 15.49
N ALA A 538 -32.45 -9.42 15.49
CA ALA A 538 -33.57 -9.93 14.71
C ALA A 538 -34.84 -10.05 15.57
N ALA A 539 -35.97 -10.36 14.93
CA ALA A 539 -37.24 -10.59 15.61
C ALA A 539 -37.09 -11.52 16.83
N GLY A 540 -37.79 -11.19 17.90
CA GLY A 540 -37.69 -11.82 19.21
C GLY A 540 -36.77 -11.09 20.19
N TRP A 541 -35.86 -10.25 19.72
CA TRP A 541 -34.95 -9.50 20.58
C TRP A 541 -35.48 -8.14 21.04
N THR A 542 -34.88 -7.61 22.09
CA THR A 542 -35.19 -6.29 22.64
C THR A 542 -34.05 -5.32 22.41
N PHE A 543 -34.39 -4.03 22.32
CA PHE A 543 -33.42 -2.94 22.21
C PHE A 543 -33.95 -1.67 22.90
N GLY A 544 -33.05 -0.73 23.19
CA GLY A 544 -33.39 0.51 23.88
C GLY A 544 -33.63 0.32 25.38
N GLU A 545 -33.07 -0.75 25.96
CA GLU A 545 -33.13 -1.12 27.37
C GLU A 545 -32.61 -0.03 28.32
N SER A 546 -31.78 0.89 27.83
CA SER A 546 -31.30 2.04 28.60
C SER A 546 -32.45 2.88 29.17
N ALA A 547 -33.62 2.87 28.53
CA ALA A 547 -34.82 3.56 29.01
C ALA A 547 -35.35 3.04 30.36
N LEU A 548 -35.03 1.80 30.73
CA LEU A 548 -35.40 1.23 32.03
C LEU A 548 -34.70 1.95 33.20
N PHE A 549 -33.59 2.63 32.93
CA PHE A 549 -32.79 3.36 33.91
C PHE A 549 -33.04 4.86 33.76
N GLU A 550 -33.31 5.55 34.87
CA GLU A 550 -33.58 7.00 34.83
C GLU A 550 -32.33 7.81 34.47
N GLY A 551 -32.50 8.85 33.64
CA GLY A 551 -31.46 9.83 33.33
C GLY A 551 -30.46 9.42 32.24
N HIS A 552 -30.70 8.31 31.52
CA HIS A 552 -29.82 7.87 30.44
C HIS A 552 -30.27 8.38 29.06
N THR A 553 -29.30 8.58 28.17
CA THR A 553 -29.51 8.86 26.75
C THR A 553 -29.31 7.61 25.90
N ARG A 554 -29.75 7.65 24.63
CA ARG A 554 -29.43 6.64 23.62
C ARG A 554 -27.92 6.64 23.38
N THR A 555 -27.31 5.47 23.39
CA THR A 555 -25.85 5.29 23.22
C THR A 555 -25.45 5.02 21.77
N ALA A 556 -26.42 4.83 20.87
CA ALA A 556 -26.20 4.53 19.46
C ALA A 556 -27.45 4.88 18.65
N ASP A 557 -27.27 5.11 17.35
CA ASP A 557 -28.36 5.10 16.37
C ASP A 557 -28.91 3.67 16.26
N ILE A 558 -30.24 3.53 16.22
CA ILE A 558 -30.92 2.27 15.85
C ILE A 558 -31.63 2.48 14.52
N ILE A 559 -31.32 1.64 13.54
CA ILE A 559 -31.86 1.73 12.18
C ILE A 559 -32.57 0.42 11.85
N ALA A 560 -33.74 0.51 11.22
CA ALA A 560 -34.45 -0.63 10.67
C ALA A 560 -33.73 -1.14 9.40
N ASP A 561 -33.10 -2.32 9.44
CA ASP A 561 -32.47 -2.92 8.26
C ASP A 561 -33.53 -3.46 7.27
N THR A 562 -34.69 -3.86 7.80
CA THR A 562 -35.87 -4.34 7.04
C THR A 562 -37.13 -3.64 7.57
N PRO A 563 -38.32 -3.83 6.96
CA PRO A 563 -39.55 -3.36 7.58
C PRO A 563 -39.74 -4.01 8.96
N VAL A 564 -39.98 -3.18 9.97
CA VAL A 564 -39.93 -3.56 11.38
C VAL A 564 -41.29 -3.31 12.05
N GLU A 565 -41.74 -4.28 12.85
CA GLU A 565 -42.89 -4.14 13.76
C GLU A 565 -42.39 -4.38 15.19
N VAL A 566 -42.71 -3.45 16.10
CA VAL A 566 -42.24 -3.47 17.49
C VAL A 566 -43.40 -3.23 18.45
N TYR A 567 -43.30 -3.81 19.64
CA TYR A 567 -44.06 -3.35 20.80
C TYR A 567 -43.18 -2.43 21.65
N THR A 568 -43.70 -1.28 22.05
CA THR A 568 -42.96 -0.30 22.84
C THR A 568 -43.48 -0.26 24.27
N LEU A 569 -42.56 -0.17 25.23
CA LEU A 569 -42.87 -0.01 26.65
C LEU A 569 -42.26 1.31 27.13
N ASP A 570 -43.10 2.20 27.65
CA ASP A 570 -42.68 3.31 28.50
C ASP A 570 -42.45 2.75 29.92
N PRO A 571 -41.21 2.73 30.43
CA PRO A 571 -40.91 2.17 31.74
C PRO A 571 -41.61 2.88 32.90
N ARG A 572 -42.08 4.13 32.73
CA ARG A 572 -42.86 4.85 33.74
C ARG A 572 -44.19 4.14 34.02
N ARG A 573 -44.85 3.61 32.99
CA ARG A 573 -46.15 2.92 33.11
C ARG A 573 -46.11 1.70 34.02
N ILE A 574 -44.99 0.98 34.05
CA ILE A 574 -44.82 -0.18 34.93
C ILE A 574 -44.21 0.18 36.28
N ARG A 575 -43.46 1.29 36.38
CA ARG A 575 -42.94 1.80 37.66
C ARG A 575 -44.05 2.35 38.56
N GLU A 576 -45.08 2.95 37.97
CA GLU A 576 -46.23 3.51 38.69
C GLU A 576 -47.19 2.46 39.27
N LEU A 577 -47.08 1.20 38.83
CA LEU A 577 -47.88 0.09 39.36
C LEU A 577 -47.17 -0.54 40.57
N GLU A 578 -47.85 -0.52 41.73
CA GLU A 578 -47.32 -1.03 43.00
C GLU A 578 -47.84 -2.42 43.38
N ASP A 579 -48.75 -3.00 42.60
CA ASP A 579 -49.32 -4.32 42.91
C ASP A 579 -48.29 -5.45 42.75
N ALA A 580 -48.55 -6.59 43.41
CA ALA A 580 -47.63 -7.72 43.45
C ALA A 580 -47.31 -8.30 42.04
N LEU A 581 -48.26 -8.21 41.10
CA LEU A 581 -48.07 -8.69 39.73
C LEU A 581 -47.11 -7.78 38.97
N ALA A 582 -47.28 -6.46 39.08
CA ALA A 582 -46.38 -5.48 38.47
C ALA A 582 -44.94 -5.56 39.01
N VAL A 583 -44.78 -5.79 40.32
CA VAL A 583 -43.47 -6.05 40.94
C VAL A 583 -42.84 -7.32 40.39
N GLY A 584 -43.63 -8.39 40.20
CA GLY A 584 -43.20 -9.64 39.58
C GLY A 584 -42.68 -9.43 38.16
N VAL A 585 -43.45 -8.75 37.31
CA VAL A 585 -43.07 -8.41 35.93
C VAL A 585 -41.74 -7.62 35.91
N ARG A 586 -41.64 -6.54 36.68
CA ARG A 586 -40.40 -5.73 36.77
C ARG A 586 -39.20 -6.57 37.18
N THR A 587 -39.35 -7.40 38.21
CA THR A 587 -38.26 -8.23 38.73
C THR A 587 -37.76 -9.21 37.66
N LYS A 588 -38.69 -9.85 36.93
CA LYS A 588 -38.34 -10.77 35.84
C LYS A 588 -37.71 -10.04 34.65
N LEU A 589 -38.22 -8.86 34.25
CA LEU A 589 -37.61 -8.04 33.20
C LEU A 589 -36.14 -7.70 33.54
N PHE A 590 -35.88 -7.18 34.74
CA PHE A 590 -34.51 -6.82 35.15
C PHE A 590 -33.59 -8.04 35.25
N ARG A 591 -34.07 -9.15 35.80
CA ARG A 591 -33.30 -10.40 35.88
C ARG A 591 -32.93 -10.92 34.50
N ASN A 592 -33.92 -11.05 33.61
CA ASN A 592 -33.71 -11.59 32.26
C ASN A 592 -32.82 -10.64 31.43
N LEU A 593 -32.97 -9.32 31.58
CA LEU A 593 -32.06 -8.34 30.96
C LEU A 593 -30.62 -8.54 31.44
N SER A 594 -30.43 -8.71 32.75
CA SER A 594 -29.10 -8.90 33.35
C SER A 594 -28.44 -10.18 32.84
N GLU A 595 -29.19 -11.28 32.72
CA GLU A 595 -28.70 -12.53 32.14
C GLU A 595 -28.27 -12.35 30.67
N LEU A 596 -29.08 -11.65 29.87
CA LEU A 596 -28.73 -11.35 28.46
C LEU A 596 -27.49 -10.47 28.34
N SER A 597 -27.36 -9.43 29.18
CA SER A 597 -26.17 -8.57 29.20
C SER A 597 -24.91 -9.33 29.59
N LEU A 598 -25.01 -10.25 30.56
CA LEU A 598 -23.88 -11.11 30.97
C LEU A 598 -23.43 -12.05 29.85
N ALA A 599 -24.39 -12.66 29.12
CA ALA A 599 -24.08 -13.50 27.96
C ALA A 599 -23.36 -12.69 26.87
N ARG A 600 -23.90 -11.52 26.50
CA ARG A 600 -23.27 -10.63 25.51
C ARG A 600 -21.86 -10.20 25.91
N LEU A 601 -21.63 -9.90 27.20
CA LEU A 601 -20.30 -9.55 27.69
C LEU A 601 -19.31 -10.72 27.60
N ALA A 602 -19.78 -11.96 27.81
CA ALA A 602 -18.94 -13.14 27.64
C ALA A 602 -18.54 -13.33 26.17
N ASP A 603 -19.48 -13.16 25.23
CA ASP A 603 -19.23 -13.27 23.79
C ASP A 603 -18.24 -12.19 23.31
N VAL A 604 -18.42 -10.94 23.72
CA VAL A 604 -17.50 -9.83 23.40
C VAL A 604 -16.10 -10.09 23.97
N ASN A 605 -15.99 -10.61 25.19
CA ASN A 605 -14.70 -10.95 25.78
C ASN A 605 -13.99 -12.08 25.02
N GLN A 606 -14.74 -13.08 24.55
CA GLN A 606 -14.19 -14.16 23.73
C GLN A 606 -13.69 -13.62 22.39
N GLU A 607 -14.49 -12.80 21.72
CA GLU A 607 -14.12 -12.14 20.47
C GLU A 607 -12.83 -11.32 20.63
N ILE A 608 -12.74 -10.46 21.65
CA ILE A 608 -11.54 -9.65 21.89
C ILE A 608 -10.31 -10.54 22.07
N ARG A 609 -10.41 -11.65 22.82
CA ARG A 609 -9.29 -12.58 23.02
C ARG A 609 -8.79 -13.20 21.72
N VAL A 610 -9.70 -13.53 20.79
CA VAL A 610 -9.35 -14.11 19.49
C VAL A 610 -8.78 -13.05 18.53
N LEU A 611 -9.31 -11.84 18.55
CA LEU A 611 -8.86 -10.76 17.67
C LEU A 611 -7.57 -10.07 18.13
N THR A 612 -7.12 -10.34 19.35
CA THR A 612 -5.88 -9.79 19.94
C THR A 612 -4.76 -10.82 20.10
N SER A 613 -5.04 -12.10 19.92
CA SER A 613 -4.05 -13.19 19.85
C SER A 613 -3.40 -13.26 18.48
#